data_AF-A0A747RG30-F1
#
_entry.id   AF-A0A747RG30-F1
#
_cell.length_a   1.000
_cell.length_b   1.000
_cell.length_c   1.000
_cell.angle_alpha   90.00
_cell.angle_beta   90.00
_cell.angle_gamma   90.00
#
_symmetry.space_group_name_H-M   'P 1'
#
loop_
_entity.id
_entity.type
_entity.pdbx_description
1 polymer ?
#
loop_
_entity_poly.entity_id
_entity_poly.type
_entity_poly.pdbx_seq_one_letter_code
_entity_poly.pdbx_strand_id
1 'polypeptide(L)' 'HPHVMAFHQAPKEYGGDAALLVLIEVEEWQPPELP' A
#
# COMPACT_ATOMS: atom_id res chain seq x y z
N HIS A 1 0.38 10.56 -6.23
CA HIS A 1 -1.01 10.07 -6.23
C HIS A 1 -1.65 10.54 -4.92
N PRO A 2 -2.88 11.08 -4.93
CA PRO A 2 -3.44 11.82 -3.79
C PRO A 2 -3.55 11.01 -2.49
N HIS A 3 -3.74 9.70 -2.58
CA HIS A 3 -3.86 8.82 -1.41
C HIS A 3 -2.53 8.27 -0.85
N VAL A 4 -1.39 8.72 -1.38
CA VAL A 4 -0.08 8.27 -0.86
C VAL A 4 0.25 9.06 0.40
N MET A 5 0.53 8.35 1.47
CA MET A 5 0.83 8.94 2.78
C MET A 5 2.33 8.99 3.06
N ALA A 6 3.08 7.95 2.66
CA ALA A 6 4.52 7.87 2.93
C ALA A 6 5.25 6.94 1.95
N PHE A 7 6.58 7.10 1.92
CA PHE A 7 7.51 6.24 1.20
C PHE A 7 8.58 5.71 2.15
N HIS A 8 9.01 4.48 1.92
CA HIS A 8 10.15 3.87 2.59
C HIS A 8 10.94 3.01 1.60
N GLN A 9 12.24 2.82 1.85
CA GLN A 9 13.02 1.88 1.08
C GLN A 9 12.50 0.46 1.30
N ALA A 10 12.36 -0.34 0.23
CA ALA A 10 11.97 -1.73 0.41
C ALA A 10 13.10 -2.50 1.11
N PRO A 11 12.77 -3.45 2.00
CA PRO A 11 13.78 -4.34 2.55
C PRO A 11 14.26 -5.31 1.45
N LYS A 12 15.40 -5.97 1.68
CA LYS A 12 16.12 -6.73 0.64
C LYS A 12 15.29 -7.85 0.04
N GLU A 13 14.49 -8.53 0.84
CA GLU A 13 13.56 -9.59 0.45
C GLU A 13 12.45 -9.12 -0.51
N TYR A 14 12.16 -7.81 -0.54
CA TYR A 14 11.14 -7.19 -1.39
C TYR A 14 11.74 -6.23 -2.44
N GLY A 15 13.03 -6.39 -2.76
CA GLY A 15 13.69 -5.67 -3.85
C GLY A 15 14.77 -4.67 -3.42
N GLY A 16 14.93 -4.42 -2.11
CA GLY A 16 16.01 -3.58 -1.59
C GLY A 16 16.06 -2.21 -2.26
N ASP A 17 17.26 -1.83 -2.72
CA ASP A 17 17.51 -0.55 -3.39
C ASP A 17 16.77 -0.38 -4.73
N ALA A 18 16.26 -1.47 -5.31
CA ALA A 18 15.51 -1.45 -6.56
C ALA A 18 13.99 -1.25 -6.36
N ALA A 19 13.51 -1.14 -5.13
CA ALA A 19 12.09 -1.01 -4.82
C ALA A 19 11.80 -0.04 -3.66
N LEU A 20 10.56 0.46 -3.64
CA LEU A 20 10.04 1.32 -2.58
C LEU A 20 8.77 0.70 -2.00
N LEU A 21 8.65 0.74 -0.68
CA LEU A 21 7.38 0.54 0.01
C LEU A 21 6.61 1.85 0.02
N VAL A 22 5.33 1.78 -0.33
CA VAL A 22 4.43 2.93 -0.37
C VAL A 22 3.29 2.68 0.59
N LEU A 23 3.11 3.59 1.55
CA LEU A 23 1.92 3.60 2.39
C LEU A 23 0.83 4.37 1.66
N ILE A 24 -0.29 3.71 1.41
CA ILE A 24 -1.48 4.31 0.80
C ILE A 24 -2.66 4.20 1.75
N GLU A 25 -3.49 5.23 1.75
CA GLU A 25 -4.81 5.18 2.36
C GLU A 25 -5.76 4.43 1.43
N VAL A 26 -6.51 3.48 1.97
CA VAL A 26 -7.54 2.71 1.25
C VAL A 26 -8.85 2.77 2.02
N GLU A 27 -9.97 2.78 1.30
CA GLU A 27 -11.29 2.69 1.90
C GLU A 27 -11.48 1.32 2.57
N GLU A 28 -12.24 1.30 3.66
CA GLU A 28 -12.61 0.04 4.32
C GLU A 28 -13.48 -0.80 3.40
N TRP A 29 -13.07 -2.05 3.17
CA TRP A 29 -13.86 -2.96 2.35
C TRP A 29 -15.17 -3.29 3.06
N GLN A 30 -16.28 -3.07 2.36
CA GLN A 30 -17.60 -3.49 2.83
C GLN A 30 -18.02 -4.78 2.12
N PRO A 31 -18.45 -5.81 2.86
CA PRO A 31 -19.04 -6.99 2.24
C PRO A 31 -20.32 -6.62 1.48
N PRO A 32 -20.61 -7.29 0.36
CA PRO A 32 -21.89 -7.10 -0.33
C PRO A 32 -23.04 -7.52 0.60
N GLU A 33 -24.13 -6.76 0.59
CA GLU A 33 -25.36 -7.16 1.28
C GLU A 33 -25.90 -8.45 0.64
N LEU A 34 -26.19 -9.45 1.50
CA LEU A 34 -26.86 -10.67 1.08
C LEU A 34 -28.36 -10.40 0.93
N PRO A 35 -29.04 -11.04 -0.05
CA PRO A 35 -30.48 -10.89 -0.26
C PRO A 35 -31.32 -11.43 0.89
#